data_AF-X1B1F9-F1
#
_entry.id   AF-X1B1F9-F1
#
_cell.length_a   1.000
_cell.length_b   1.000
_cell.length_c   1.000
_cell.angle_alpha   90.00
_cell.angle_beta   90.00
_cell.angle_gamma   90.00
#
_symmetry.space_group_name_H-M   'P 1'
#
loop_
_entity.id
_entity.type
_entity.pdbx_description
1 polymer ?
#
loop_
_entity_poly.entity_id
_entity_poly.type
_entity_poly.pdbx_seq_one_letter_code
_entity_poly.pdbx_strand_id
1 'polypeptide(L)'
;IFLGQIKHINEFEKKCNLCGNCIIDKYDGLCPITRCPKNMLNGPCGGSAISGDIIQTLFINRLNIPIYVNRSYNLPKWANKNTLVITQSYSGNTEETLSAFKQAYQKKCKTISISSGGKLKEYCQNRGITHVKIPSGYVPRGAIAYFIFISLKILEKIGLTTNILKIDIEELIEIAEPPIPLKIILFILNILSICNLSTISIASFI
;
A
#
# COMPACT_ATOMS: atom_id res chain seq x y z
N ILE A 1 -32.53 -2.69 0.71
CA ILE A 1 -33.49 -1.60 0.99
C ILE A 1 -32.68 -0.49 1.65
N PHE A 2 -32.76 0.76 1.20
CA PHE A 2 -32.05 1.90 1.82
C PHE A 2 -33.08 2.82 2.50
N LEU A 3 -32.68 3.47 3.59
CA LEU A 3 -33.46 4.58 4.16
C LEU A 3 -32.95 5.88 3.56
N GLY A 4 -33.83 6.54 2.81
CA GLY A 4 -33.58 7.86 2.25
C GLY A 4 -34.32 8.95 3.01
N GLN A 5 -33.78 10.16 2.99
CA GLN A 5 -34.53 11.37 3.36
C GLN A 5 -35.05 12.01 2.06
N ILE A 6 -36.32 12.39 2.04
CA ILE A 6 -36.90 13.17 0.95
C ILE A 6 -36.37 14.61 1.11
N LYS A 7 -35.62 15.09 0.13
CA LYS A 7 -35.16 16.49 0.08
C LYS A 7 -36.21 17.38 -0.55
N HIS A 8 -36.79 16.93 -1.67
CA HIS A 8 -37.91 17.54 -2.37
C HIS A 8 -38.80 16.44 -2.94
N ILE A 9 -40.01 16.81 -3.38
CA ILE A 9 -40.88 15.92 -4.15
C ILE A 9 -40.06 15.38 -5.34
N ASN A 10 -39.92 14.05 -5.41
CA ASN A 10 -39.12 13.29 -6.38
C ASN A 10 -37.59 13.36 -6.24
N GLU A 11 -37.05 14.02 -5.21
CA GLU A 11 -35.60 14.01 -4.90
C GLU A 11 -35.34 13.27 -3.59
N PHE A 12 -34.69 12.10 -3.70
CA PHE A 12 -34.37 11.24 -2.57
C PHE A 12 -32.86 11.25 -2.29
N GLU A 13 -32.47 11.57 -1.06
CA GLU A 13 -31.08 11.45 -0.59
C GLU A 13 -30.91 10.14 0.20
N LYS A 14 -29.93 9.31 -0.18
CA LYS A 14 -29.59 8.08 0.55
C LYS A 14 -28.86 8.42 1.86
N LYS A 15 -29.38 7.98 3.01
CA LYS A 15 -28.75 8.22 4.33
C LYS A 15 -28.27 6.96 5.05
N CYS A 16 -28.97 5.83 4.91
CA CYS A 16 -28.56 4.56 5.52
C CYS A 16 -28.81 3.37 4.57
N ASN A 17 -27.88 2.41 4.54
CA ASN A 17 -27.96 1.20 3.71
C ASN A 17 -28.60 -0.02 4.41
N LEU A 18 -29.08 0.12 5.66
CA LEU A 18 -29.71 -0.96 6.46
C LEU A 18 -28.89 -2.28 6.49
N CYS A 19 -27.58 -2.20 6.66
CA CYS A 19 -26.69 -3.37 6.66
C CYS A 19 -26.74 -4.22 7.95
N GLY A 20 -27.41 -3.75 9.02
CA GLY A 20 -27.50 -4.45 10.31
C GLY A 20 -26.29 -4.30 11.25
N ASN A 21 -25.14 -3.80 10.78
CA ASN A 21 -23.91 -3.65 11.56
C ASN A 21 -23.63 -2.19 11.95
N CYS A 22 -24.61 -1.51 12.56
CA CYS A 22 -24.50 -0.08 12.86
C CYS A 22 -23.42 0.19 13.92
N ILE A 23 -22.48 1.08 13.61
CA ILE A 23 -21.36 1.49 14.50
C ILE A 23 -21.22 3.03 14.58
N ILE A 24 -22.31 3.76 14.34
CA ILE A 24 -22.30 5.22 14.24
C ILE A 24 -21.96 5.93 15.55
N ASP A 25 -22.17 5.25 16.68
CA ASP A 25 -21.76 5.66 18.02
C ASP A 25 -20.25 5.89 18.12
N LYS A 26 -19.46 5.15 17.33
CA LYS A 26 -18.00 5.27 17.29
C LYS A 26 -17.47 6.36 16.36
N TYR A 27 -18.35 6.98 15.57
CA TYR A 27 -17.99 7.90 14.47
C TYR A 27 -18.85 9.17 14.48
N ASP A 28 -19.24 9.67 15.66
CA ASP A 28 -19.96 10.94 15.84
C ASP A 28 -21.21 11.07 14.97
N GLY A 29 -21.97 9.97 14.81
CA GLY A 29 -23.18 9.95 13.97
C GLY A 29 -22.92 9.92 12.46
N LEU A 30 -21.67 9.76 12.02
CA LEU A 30 -21.31 9.57 10.62
C LEU A 30 -21.19 8.07 10.29
N CYS A 31 -22.10 7.55 9.46
CA CYS A 31 -22.03 6.14 9.03
C CYS A 31 -20.89 5.93 8.00
N PRO A 32 -19.81 5.18 8.32
CA PRO A 32 -18.70 4.97 7.39
C PRO A 32 -19.09 4.08 6.19
N ILE A 33 -20.16 3.29 6.33
CA ILE A 33 -20.67 2.43 5.25
C ILE A 33 -21.38 3.25 4.18
N THR A 34 -22.23 4.20 4.60
CA THR A 34 -23.09 4.97 3.67
C THR A 34 -22.46 6.30 3.26
N ARG A 35 -21.66 6.94 4.14
CA ARG A 35 -20.98 8.22 3.84
C ARG A 35 -19.59 8.05 3.23
N CYS A 36 -19.03 6.84 3.20
CA CYS A 36 -17.88 6.61 2.35
C CYS A 36 -18.33 6.71 0.89
N PRO A 37 -17.70 7.55 0.05
CA PRO A 37 -18.05 7.67 -1.37
C PRO A 37 -17.90 6.36 -2.17
N LYS A 38 -17.44 5.28 -1.53
CA LYS A 38 -17.24 3.95 -2.11
C LYS A 38 -18.10 2.84 -1.48
N ASN A 39 -19.07 3.15 -0.62
CA ASN A 39 -20.01 2.17 -0.04
C ASN A 39 -19.35 0.92 0.61
N MET A 40 -18.19 1.07 1.28
CA MET A 40 -17.42 -0.01 1.96
C MET A 40 -17.48 -1.41 1.29
N LEU A 41 -16.98 -1.49 0.06
CA LEU A 41 -16.31 -2.67 -0.50
C LEU A 41 -14.86 -2.23 -0.73
N ASN A 42 -14.00 -2.40 0.28
CA ASN A 42 -12.81 -1.60 0.53
C ASN A 42 -11.63 -1.80 -0.45
N GLY A 43 -11.83 -1.59 -1.75
CA GLY A 43 -10.72 -1.45 -2.70
C GLY A 43 -9.70 -0.44 -2.17
N PRO A 44 -8.39 -0.65 -2.37
CA PRO A 44 -7.33 -0.01 -1.59
C PRO A 44 -7.60 1.48 -1.46
N CYS A 45 -7.75 1.94 -0.20
CA CYS A 45 -7.88 3.34 0.15
C CYS A 45 -6.62 4.09 -0.28
N GLY A 46 -6.50 4.43 -1.57
CA GLY A 46 -5.59 5.38 -2.21
C GLY A 46 -4.11 5.26 -1.85
N GLY A 47 -3.73 5.53 -0.60
CA GLY A 47 -2.37 5.73 -0.13
C GLY A 47 -1.38 4.65 -0.54
N SER A 48 -1.72 3.36 -0.41
CA SER A 48 -0.81 2.28 -0.86
C SER A 48 -0.75 2.19 -2.38
N ALA A 49 -1.88 2.32 -3.09
CA ALA A 49 -1.91 2.25 -4.56
C ALA A 49 -1.22 3.46 -5.23
N ILE A 50 -1.32 4.65 -4.65
CA ILE A 50 -0.67 5.88 -5.13
C ILE A 50 0.84 5.70 -5.19
N SER A 51 1.43 4.97 -4.23
CA SER A 51 2.87 4.67 -4.29
C SER A 51 3.25 3.88 -5.55
N GLY A 52 2.39 2.94 -5.95
CA GLY A 52 2.55 2.19 -7.20
C GLY A 52 2.41 3.08 -8.44
N ASP A 53 1.46 4.03 -8.45
CA ASP A 53 1.26 4.94 -9.58
C ASP A 53 2.46 5.88 -9.76
N ILE A 54 3.01 6.40 -8.65
CA ILE A 54 4.21 7.23 -8.65
C ILE A 54 5.37 6.44 -9.23
N ILE A 55 5.61 5.21 -8.75
CA ILE A 55 6.70 4.36 -9.25
C ILE A 55 6.48 4.03 -10.73
N GLN A 56 5.26 3.65 -11.14
CA GLN A 56 4.94 3.40 -12.54
C GLN A 56 5.28 4.61 -13.41
N THR A 57 4.89 5.81 -12.99
CA THR A 57 5.15 7.07 -13.72
C THR A 57 6.64 7.38 -13.79
N LEU A 58 7.38 7.19 -12.69
CA LEU A 58 8.82 7.43 -12.63
C LEU A 58 9.61 6.53 -13.60
N PHE A 59 9.14 5.31 -13.84
CA PHE A 59 9.87 4.30 -14.62
C PHE A 59 9.27 3.94 -15.96
N ILE A 60 8.15 4.55 -16.37
CA ILE A 60 7.44 4.20 -17.61
C ILE A 60 8.33 4.21 -18.86
N ASN A 61 9.31 5.12 -18.93
CA ASN A 61 10.28 5.25 -20.03
C ASN A 61 11.72 4.92 -19.60
N ARG A 62 11.91 4.27 -18.44
CA ARG A 62 13.24 3.97 -17.88
C ARG A 62 13.47 2.49 -17.64
N LEU A 63 12.41 1.68 -17.62
CA LEU A 63 12.49 0.23 -17.47
C LEU A 63 11.94 -0.48 -18.70
N ASN A 64 12.62 -1.55 -19.11
CA ASN A 64 12.14 -2.45 -20.17
C ASN A 64 11.09 -3.45 -19.66
N ILE A 65 10.71 -3.38 -18.39
CA ILE A 65 9.68 -4.22 -17.78
C ILE A 65 8.44 -3.38 -17.43
N PRO A 66 7.23 -3.92 -17.66
CA PRO A 66 6.01 -3.19 -17.33
C PRO A 66 5.80 -3.16 -15.82
N ILE A 67 5.53 -1.98 -15.28
CA ILE A 67 4.98 -1.80 -13.93
C ILE A 67 3.46 -1.71 -14.06
N TYR A 68 2.72 -2.52 -13.28
CA TYR A 68 1.26 -2.53 -13.26
C TYR A 68 0.73 -2.38 -11.84
N VAL A 69 -0.14 -1.39 -11.62
CA VAL A 69 -0.78 -1.15 -10.33
C VAL A 69 -2.10 -1.90 -10.25
N ASN A 70 -2.12 -3.01 -9.51
CA ASN A 70 -3.34 -3.78 -9.29
C ASN A 70 -4.16 -3.21 -8.13
N ARG A 71 -5.33 -2.63 -8.43
CA ARG A 71 -6.30 -2.15 -7.44
C ARG A 71 -7.52 -3.06 -7.26
N SER A 72 -7.47 -4.25 -7.84
CA SER A 72 -8.57 -5.22 -7.86
C SER A 72 -8.28 -6.42 -6.96
N TYR A 73 -9.32 -7.11 -6.52
CA TYR A 73 -9.22 -8.39 -5.80
C TYR A 73 -8.47 -9.47 -6.58
N ASN A 74 -8.53 -9.42 -7.90
CA ASN A 74 -7.96 -10.41 -8.80
C ASN A 74 -6.66 -9.90 -9.42
N LEU A 75 -5.65 -10.78 -9.46
CA LEU A 75 -4.46 -10.51 -10.25
C LEU A 75 -4.78 -10.60 -11.74
N PRO A 76 -4.11 -9.81 -12.59
CA PRO A 76 -4.20 -9.95 -14.03
C PRO A 76 -3.95 -11.39 -14.49
N LYS A 77 -4.63 -11.80 -15.56
CA LYS A 77 -4.50 -13.17 -16.11
C LYS A 77 -3.07 -13.48 -16.52
N TRP A 78 -2.33 -12.49 -17.03
CA TRP A 78 -0.94 -12.65 -17.47
C TRP A 78 0.06 -12.85 -16.33
N ALA A 79 -0.30 -12.53 -15.07
CA ALA A 79 0.60 -12.70 -13.93
C ALA A 79 0.93 -14.19 -13.70
N ASN A 80 2.21 -14.51 -13.56
CA ASN A 80 2.70 -15.89 -13.45
C ASN A 80 4.01 -15.96 -12.64
N LYS A 81 4.70 -17.11 -12.64
CA LYS A 81 5.95 -17.32 -11.89
C LYS A 81 7.09 -16.33 -12.19
N ASN A 82 7.08 -15.72 -13.37
CA ASN A 82 8.05 -14.70 -13.77
C ASN A 82 7.63 -13.28 -13.39
N THR A 83 6.47 -13.10 -12.74
CA THR A 83 5.97 -11.81 -12.28
C THR A 83 6.43 -11.56 -10.84
N LEU A 84 7.03 -10.39 -10.60
CA LEU A 84 7.22 -9.86 -9.26
C LEU A 84 5.93 -9.16 -8.79
N VAL A 85 5.41 -9.57 -7.64
CA VAL A 85 4.26 -8.97 -6.99
C VAL A 85 4.70 -8.34 -5.67
N ILE A 86 4.62 -7.02 -5.58
CA ILE A 86 4.84 -6.28 -4.34
C ILE A 86 3.46 -5.94 -3.76
N THR A 87 3.06 -6.62 -2.68
CA THR A 87 1.77 -6.34 -2.03
C THR A 87 1.94 -5.32 -0.91
N GLN A 88 1.07 -4.31 -0.89
CA GLN A 88 1.15 -3.21 0.05
C GLN A 88 -0.19 -3.03 0.76
N SER A 89 -0.15 -3.01 2.09
CA SER A 89 -1.33 -2.72 2.90
C SER A 89 -0.88 -2.23 4.27
N TYR A 90 -1.16 -0.98 4.62
CA TYR A 90 -0.69 -0.43 5.88
C TYR A 90 -1.14 -1.27 7.10
N SER A 91 -2.44 -1.59 7.19
CA SER A 91 -2.99 -2.44 8.25
C SER A 91 -2.62 -3.93 8.10
N GLY A 92 -2.14 -4.33 6.92
CA GLY A 92 -1.98 -5.73 6.53
C GLY A 92 -3.27 -6.56 6.46
N ASN A 93 -4.45 -5.93 6.55
CA ASN A 93 -5.74 -6.62 6.61
C ASN A 93 -6.68 -6.27 5.44
N THR A 94 -6.23 -5.45 4.48
CA THR A 94 -7.00 -5.05 3.30
C THR A 94 -7.34 -6.28 2.45
N GLU A 95 -8.63 -6.54 2.23
CA GLU A 95 -9.13 -7.80 1.67
C GLU A 95 -8.64 -8.06 0.24
N GLU A 96 -8.57 -7.01 -0.57
CA GLU A 96 -8.10 -7.00 -1.95
C GLU A 96 -6.62 -7.35 -1.99
N THR A 97 -5.82 -6.72 -1.13
CA THR A 97 -4.38 -7.01 -1.02
C THR A 97 -4.18 -8.46 -0.59
N LEU A 98 -4.97 -8.95 0.37
CA LEU A 98 -4.91 -10.34 0.83
C LEU A 98 -5.36 -11.32 -0.27
N SER A 99 -6.38 -10.99 -1.05
CA SER A 99 -6.87 -11.78 -2.19
C SER A 99 -5.79 -11.86 -3.28
N ALA A 100 -5.26 -10.71 -3.69
CA ALA A 100 -4.20 -10.63 -4.68
C ALA A 100 -2.93 -11.36 -4.21
N PHE A 101 -2.57 -11.25 -2.93
CA PHE A 101 -1.46 -12.00 -2.33
C PHE A 101 -1.68 -13.52 -2.43
N LYS A 102 -2.87 -14.01 -2.05
CA LYS A 102 -3.20 -15.44 -2.14
C LYS A 102 -3.11 -15.94 -3.58
N GLN A 103 -3.60 -15.16 -4.54
CA GLN A 103 -3.51 -15.48 -5.96
C GLN A 103 -2.05 -15.46 -6.46
N ALA A 104 -1.24 -14.50 -6.01
CA ALA A 104 0.19 -14.43 -6.34
C ALA A 104 0.91 -15.71 -5.90
N TYR A 105 0.64 -16.13 -4.66
CA TYR A 105 1.19 -17.37 -4.10
C TYR A 105 0.75 -18.61 -4.86
N GLN A 106 -0.56 -18.75 -5.14
CA GLN A 106 -1.10 -19.88 -5.93
C GLN A 106 -0.49 -19.95 -7.32
N LYS A 107 -0.27 -18.80 -7.97
CA LYS A 107 0.37 -18.69 -9.29
C LYS A 107 1.89 -18.81 -9.24
N LYS A 108 2.48 -19.02 -8.07
CA LYS A 108 3.92 -19.11 -7.81
C LYS A 108 4.68 -17.85 -8.26
N CYS A 109 4.03 -16.69 -8.24
CA CYS A 109 4.68 -15.40 -8.50
C CYS A 109 5.78 -15.14 -7.46
N LYS A 110 6.87 -14.48 -7.88
CA LYS A 110 7.85 -13.92 -6.97
C LYS A 110 7.14 -12.84 -6.15
N THR A 111 7.02 -13.00 -4.82
CA THR A 111 6.14 -12.15 -3.99
C THR A 111 6.92 -11.52 -2.85
N ILE A 112 6.74 -10.21 -2.63
CA ILE A 112 7.24 -9.48 -1.46
C ILE A 112 6.08 -8.67 -0.89
N SER A 113 5.96 -8.59 0.44
CA SER A 113 4.85 -7.88 1.09
C SER A 113 5.34 -6.79 2.04
N ILE A 114 4.61 -5.68 2.09
CA ILE A 114 4.88 -4.51 2.94
C ILE A 114 3.64 -4.19 3.78
N SER A 115 3.74 -4.24 5.10
CA SER A 115 2.68 -3.80 6.03
C SER A 115 3.24 -3.48 7.42
N SER A 116 2.41 -2.88 8.28
CA SER A 116 2.76 -2.73 9.71
C SER A 116 2.56 -4.02 10.53
N GLY A 117 1.91 -5.03 9.94
CA GLY A 117 1.55 -6.28 10.60
C GLY A 117 0.33 -6.95 9.94
N GLY A 118 -0.56 -7.51 10.76
CA GLY A 118 -1.84 -8.11 10.33
C GLY A 118 -1.70 -9.45 9.60
N LYS A 119 -2.81 -9.89 9.01
CA LYS A 119 -2.93 -11.18 8.30
C LYS A 119 -1.89 -11.33 7.18
N LEU A 120 -1.54 -10.24 6.50
CA LEU A 120 -0.54 -10.27 5.44
C LEU A 120 0.82 -10.72 5.97
N LYS A 121 1.24 -10.23 7.15
CA LYS A 121 2.49 -10.67 7.80
C LYS A 121 2.42 -12.15 8.18
N GLU A 122 1.33 -12.58 8.81
CA GLU A 122 1.13 -13.98 9.21
C GLU A 122 1.18 -14.91 7.99
N TYR A 123 0.53 -14.52 6.88
CA TYR A 123 0.54 -15.29 5.65
C TYR A 123 1.93 -15.42 5.05
N CYS A 124 2.75 -14.37 5.11
CA CYS A 124 4.14 -14.41 4.68
C CYS A 124 4.98 -15.36 5.54
N GLN A 125 4.87 -15.24 6.87
CA GLN A 125 5.61 -16.07 7.82
C GLN A 125 5.31 -17.56 7.62
N ASN A 126 4.02 -17.91 7.51
CA ASN A 126 3.60 -19.30 7.34
C ASN A 126 3.99 -19.92 5.98
N ARG A 127 4.41 -19.10 5.01
CA ARG A 127 4.74 -19.54 3.63
C ARG A 127 6.19 -19.31 3.25
N GLY A 128 7.03 -18.82 4.16
CA GLY A 128 8.42 -18.46 3.88
C GLY A 128 8.57 -17.31 2.86
N ILE A 129 7.59 -16.41 2.77
CA ILE A 129 7.61 -15.27 1.85
C ILE A 129 8.20 -14.04 2.55
N THR A 130 9.03 -13.27 1.85
CA THR A 130 9.63 -12.05 2.39
C THR A 130 8.56 -11.01 2.76
N HIS A 131 8.65 -10.52 4.00
CA HIS A 131 7.78 -9.48 4.54
C HIS A 131 8.61 -8.33 5.11
N VAL A 132 8.42 -7.12 4.57
CA VAL A 132 9.03 -5.90 5.09
C VAL A 132 8.05 -5.22 6.03
N LYS A 133 8.38 -5.21 7.32
CA LYS A 133 7.57 -4.57 8.36
C LYS A 133 7.86 -3.07 8.38
N ILE A 134 6.80 -2.25 8.33
CA ILE A 134 6.88 -0.80 8.54
C ILE A 134 6.32 -0.42 9.93
N PRO A 135 6.62 0.76 10.47
CA PRO A 135 6.10 1.14 11.78
C PRO A 135 4.57 1.36 11.75
N SER A 136 3.92 1.04 12.86
CA SER A 136 2.49 1.31 13.10
C SER A 136 2.29 2.69 13.75
N GLY A 137 1.03 3.10 13.96
CA GLY A 137 0.66 4.35 14.65
C GLY A 137 0.43 5.57 13.75
N TYR A 138 0.72 5.45 12.45
CA TYR A 138 0.34 6.45 11.44
C TYR A 138 -1.07 6.23 10.89
N VAL A 139 -1.67 7.31 10.36
CA VAL A 139 -2.79 7.19 9.43
C VAL A 139 -2.28 6.63 8.09
N PRO A 140 -3.03 5.77 7.37
CA PRO A 140 -2.53 5.08 6.17
C PRO A 140 -1.92 5.99 5.09
N ARG A 141 -2.46 7.21 4.93
CA ARG A 141 -1.96 8.20 3.95
C ARG A 141 -0.57 8.74 4.32
N GLY A 142 -0.23 8.78 5.60
CA GLY A 142 1.09 9.17 6.09
C GLY A 142 2.17 8.09 5.91
N ALA A 143 1.77 6.85 5.63
CA ALA A 143 2.71 5.75 5.39
C ALA A 143 3.15 5.63 3.91
N ILE A 144 2.72 6.55 3.04
CA ILE A 144 2.99 6.47 1.60
C ILE A 144 4.48 6.46 1.27
N ALA A 145 5.28 7.27 1.97
CA ALA A 145 6.71 7.34 1.73
C ALA A 145 7.40 6.00 2.02
N TYR A 146 7.02 5.29 3.10
CA TYR A 146 7.52 3.93 3.33
C TYR A 146 7.24 3.02 2.14
N PHE A 147 6.01 3.03 1.61
CA PHE A 147 5.66 2.21 0.44
C PHE A 147 6.49 2.57 -0.81
N ILE A 148 6.72 3.86 -1.06
CA ILE A 148 7.53 4.33 -2.20
C ILE A 148 8.98 3.87 -2.02
N PHE A 149 9.66 4.33 -0.96
CA PHE A 149 11.09 4.13 -0.79
C PHE A 149 11.48 2.65 -0.62
N ILE A 150 10.68 1.86 0.10
CA ILE A 150 10.93 0.42 0.23
C ILE A 150 10.77 -0.27 -1.14
N SER A 151 9.76 0.11 -1.93
CA SER A 151 9.58 -0.48 -3.26
C SER A 151 10.72 -0.08 -4.21
N LEU A 152 11.18 1.17 -4.18
CA LEU A 152 12.37 1.61 -4.92
C LEU A 152 13.61 0.80 -4.51
N LYS A 153 13.81 0.57 -3.22
CA LYS A 153 14.93 -0.24 -2.71
C LYS A 153 14.83 -1.70 -3.14
N ILE A 154 13.62 -2.26 -3.17
CA ILE A 154 13.36 -3.61 -3.71
C ILE A 154 13.77 -3.66 -5.18
N LEU A 155 13.32 -2.70 -6.00
CA LEU A 155 13.66 -2.61 -7.44
C LEU A 155 15.17 -2.47 -7.67
N GLU A 156 15.86 -1.70 -6.83
CA GLU A 156 17.32 -1.57 -6.86
C GLU A 156 18.02 -2.89 -6.55
N LYS A 157 17.61 -3.58 -5.47
CA LYS A 157 18.24 -4.86 -5.07
C LYS A 157 18.08 -5.98 -6.08
N ILE A 158 17.00 -5.97 -6.87
CA ILE A 158 16.79 -6.94 -7.95
C ILE A 158 17.48 -6.53 -9.27
N GLY A 159 18.25 -5.44 -9.26
CA GLY A 159 19.08 -5.02 -10.40
C GLY A 159 18.30 -4.37 -11.53
N LEU A 160 17.04 -3.99 -11.33
CA LEU A 160 16.26 -3.30 -12.37
C LEU A 160 16.67 -1.84 -12.52
N THR A 161 17.26 -1.27 -11.49
CA THR A 161 17.57 0.16 -11.41
C THR A 161 18.86 0.36 -10.64
N THR A 162 19.67 1.35 -11.02
CA THR A 162 20.89 1.72 -10.31
C THR A 162 20.76 3.13 -9.72
N ASN A 163 21.25 3.32 -8.49
CA ASN A 163 21.46 4.64 -7.87
C ASN A 163 20.22 5.55 -7.74
N ILE A 164 18.99 5.04 -7.66
CA ILE A 164 17.78 5.89 -7.51
C ILE A 164 17.81 6.66 -6.17
N LEU A 165 18.36 6.04 -5.13
CA LEU A 165 18.35 6.56 -3.76
C LEU A 165 19.68 7.21 -3.36
N LYS A 166 20.48 7.69 -4.33
CA LYS A 166 21.47 8.74 -4.02
C LYS A 166 20.72 10.02 -3.76
N ILE A 167 20.03 10.07 -2.63
CA ILE A 167 19.47 11.27 -2.07
C ILE A 167 20.28 11.47 -0.81
N ASP A 168 21.16 12.47 -0.84
CA ASP A 168 21.87 12.85 0.36
C ASP A 168 20.85 13.39 1.37
N ILE A 169 20.99 13.01 2.64
CA ILE A 169 20.12 13.56 3.69
C ILE A 169 20.31 15.08 3.74
N GLU A 170 21.53 15.53 3.44
CA GLU A 170 21.91 16.94 3.37
C GLU A 170 21.14 17.67 2.27
N GLU A 171 21.02 17.09 1.06
CA GLU A 171 20.29 17.67 -0.08
C GLU A 171 18.77 17.74 0.17
N LEU A 172 18.18 16.75 0.87
CA LEU A 172 16.78 16.80 1.31
C LEU A 172 16.52 17.90 2.35
N ILE A 173 17.48 18.12 3.27
CA ILE A 173 17.40 19.15 4.30
C ILE A 173 17.60 20.54 3.68
N GLU A 174 18.41 20.65 2.62
CA GLU A 174 18.66 21.90 1.90
C GLU A 174 17.45 22.34 1.06
N ILE A 175 16.79 21.40 0.38
CA ILE A 175 15.61 21.69 -0.45
C ILE A 175 14.37 22.00 0.41
N ALA A 176 14.25 21.36 1.58
CA ALA A 176 13.18 21.64 2.51
C ALA A 176 13.60 22.76 3.47
N GLU A 177 13.42 24.01 3.04
CA GLU A 177 13.68 25.21 3.85
C GLU A 177 13.22 25.07 5.32
N PRO A 178 13.97 25.60 6.30
CA PRO A 178 13.75 25.28 7.71
C PRO A 178 12.53 25.98 8.34
N PRO A 179 11.96 25.41 9.43
CA PRO A 179 12.39 24.19 10.10
C PRO A 179 11.51 23.01 9.71
N ILE A 180 12.11 21.99 9.11
CA ILE A 180 11.51 20.66 8.97
C ILE A 180 11.23 20.14 10.39
N PRO A 181 9.98 19.79 10.74
CA PRO A 181 9.66 19.27 12.06
C PRO A 181 10.50 18.03 12.38
N LEU A 182 11.02 17.92 13.62
CA LEU A 182 11.83 16.79 14.09
C LEU A 182 11.17 15.42 13.80
N LYS A 183 9.83 15.37 13.80
CA LYS A 183 9.05 14.17 13.43
C LYS A 183 9.28 13.73 11.98
N ILE A 184 9.47 14.67 11.05
CA ILE A 184 9.78 14.38 9.64
C ILE A 184 11.21 13.89 9.50
N ILE A 185 12.17 14.49 10.22
CA ILE A 185 13.57 14.03 10.24
C ILE A 185 13.64 12.58 10.77
N LEU A 186 13.00 12.30 11.91
CA LEU A 186 12.92 10.95 12.48
C LEU A 186 12.23 9.96 11.52
N PHE A 187 11.22 10.42 10.77
CA PHE A 187 10.54 9.61 9.77
C PHE A 187 11.46 9.26 8.59
N ILE A 188 12.22 10.22 8.07
CA ILE A 188 13.23 10.02 7.01
C ILE A 188 14.32 9.05 7.48
N LEU A 189 14.89 9.27 8.67
CA LEU A 189 15.91 8.38 9.25
C LEU A 189 15.40 6.95 9.43
N ASN A 190 14.14 6.78 9.83
CA ASN A 190 13.51 5.47 9.96
C ASN A 190 13.32 4.79 8.59
N ILE A 191 12.90 5.52 7.55
CA ILE A 191 12.85 5.02 6.18
C ILE A 191 14.23 4.54 5.72
N LEU A 192 15.28 5.33 5.94
CA LEU A 192 16.64 4.98 5.52
C LEU A 192 17.17 3.75 6.26
N SER A 193 16.91 3.64 7.57
CA SER A 193 17.23 2.46 8.36
C SER A 193 16.55 1.19 7.82
N ILE A 194 15.25 1.27 7.51
CA ILE A 194 14.52 0.16 6.88
C ILE A 194 15.07 -0.14 5.49
N CYS A 195 15.47 0.88 4.71
CA CYS A 195 16.02 0.69 3.38
C CYS A 195 17.43 0.07 3.38
N ASN A 196 18.18 0.17 4.49
CA ASN A 196 19.51 -0.43 4.62
C ASN A 196 19.52 -1.97 4.71
N LEU A 197 18.36 -2.63 4.71
CA LEU A 197 18.12 -4.07 4.45
C LEU A 197 19.38 -4.96 4.47
N SER A 198 20.02 -5.11 5.64
CA SER A 198 20.78 -6.30 5.96
C SER A 198 19.76 -7.45 6.04
N THR A 199 20.00 -8.55 5.32
CA THR A 199 19.17 -9.78 5.26
C THR A 199 17.90 -9.79 4.38
N ILE A 200 18.01 -9.40 3.11
CA ILE A 200 17.25 -10.15 2.07
C ILE A 200 18.22 -11.17 1.52
N SER A 201 17.99 -12.45 1.81
CA SER A 201 18.68 -13.55 1.13
C SER A 201 18.31 -13.48 -0.35
N ILE A 202 19.23 -12.97 -1.16
CA ILE A 202 19.10 -12.86 -2.62
C ILE A 202 18.97 -14.26 -3.26
N ALA A 203 19.33 -15.32 -2.52
CA ALA A 203 19.27 -16.72 -2.95
C ALA A 203 17.85 -17.25 -3.24
N SER A 204 16.78 -16.50 -2.95
CA SER A 204 15.41 -16.91 -3.30
C SER A 204 14.85 -16.25 -4.57
N PHE A 205 15.61 -15.33 -5.20
CA PHE A 205 15.15 -14.58 -6.38
C PHE A 205 15.97 -14.84 -7.67
N ILE A 206 17.09 -15.55 -7.55
CA ILE A 206 17.89 -16.12 -8.65
C ILE A 206 17.55 -17.61 -8.74
#